data_AF-A0A5P0YLL5-F1
#
_entry.id   AF-A0A5P0YLL5-F1
#
_cell.length_a   1.000
_cell.length_b   1.000
_cell.length_c   1.000
_cell.angle_alpha   90.00
_cell.angle_beta   90.00
_cell.angle_gamma   90.00
#
_symmetry.space_group_name_H-M   'P 1'
#
loop_
_entity.id
_entity.type
_entity.pdbx_description
1 polymer ?
#
loop_
_entity_poly.entity_id
_entity_poly.type
_entity_poly.pdbx_seq_one_letter_code
_entity_poly.pdbx_strand_id
1 'polypeptide(L)'
;MSTTRNPEELVTEHLTDEEIVRTVRRLLDAEERHDRLSERVDALRHARTAHELAERDRAGEAMAEAAERLLVDSCHALHALGLRAAARAVEVVAEDEGITVPDPD
;
A
#
# COMPACT_ATOMS: atom_id res chain seq x y z
N MET A 1 17.27 -48.07 4.12
CA MET A 1 17.67 -47.10 3.06
C MET A 1 16.86 -45.84 3.30
N SER A 2 17.44 -44.88 4.03
CA SER A 2 16.80 -43.61 4.34
C SER A 2 17.09 -42.65 3.19
N THR A 3 16.10 -42.40 2.35
CA THR A 3 16.18 -41.35 1.33
C THR A 3 16.21 -40.02 2.07
N THR A 4 17.41 -39.45 2.18
CA THR A 4 17.60 -38.07 2.64
C THR A 4 16.94 -37.19 1.58
N ARG A 5 15.77 -36.61 1.91
CA ARG A 5 15.19 -35.57 1.06
C ARG A 5 16.16 -34.38 1.08
N ASN A 6 16.51 -33.91 -0.10
CA ASN A 6 17.41 -32.79 -0.30
C ASN A 6 16.73 -31.53 0.26
N PRO A 7 17.34 -30.75 1.17
CA PRO A 7 16.71 -29.54 1.73
C PRO A 7 16.45 -28.43 0.69
N GLU A 8 16.96 -28.59 -0.54
CA GLU A 8 16.78 -27.67 -1.67
C GLU A 8 15.43 -27.85 -2.40
N GLU A 9 14.61 -28.87 -2.05
CA GLU A 9 13.25 -29.06 -2.57
C GLU A 9 12.16 -28.34 -1.77
N LEU A 10 12.54 -27.49 -0.81
CA LEU A 10 11.64 -26.45 -0.31
C LEU A 10 11.60 -25.36 -1.37
N VAL A 11 10.78 -25.58 -2.40
CA VAL A 11 10.37 -24.58 -3.37
C VAL A 11 9.78 -23.41 -2.59
N THR A 12 10.61 -22.44 -2.22
CA THR A 12 10.14 -21.08 -2.01
C THR A 12 9.48 -20.70 -3.33
N GLU A 13 8.17 -20.49 -3.31
CA GLU A 13 7.46 -19.78 -4.36
C GLU A 13 8.19 -18.45 -4.58
N HIS A 14 9.12 -18.44 -5.52
CA HIS A 14 9.83 -17.24 -5.90
C HIS A 14 8.82 -16.40 -6.67
N LEU A 15 8.42 -15.28 -6.08
CA LEU A 15 7.57 -14.27 -6.72
C LEU A 15 8.11 -14.01 -8.13
N THR A 16 7.29 -14.28 -9.13
CA THR A 16 7.67 -14.19 -10.54
C THR A 16 7.75 -12.73 -10.99
N ASP A 17 8.55 -12.42 -12.01
CA ASP A 17 8.62 -11.08 -12.59
C ASP A 17 7.23 -10.54 -12.99
N GLU A 18 6.33 -11.42 -13.47
CA GLU A 18 4.95 -11.05 -13.81
C GLU A 18 4.14 -10.63 -12.57
N GLU A 19 4.33 -11.30 -11.44
CA GLU A 19 3.72 -10.93 -10.17
C GLU A 19 4.29 -9.64 -9.61
N ILE A 20 5.61 -9.42 -9.73
CA ILE A 20 6.26 -8.15 -9.38
C ILE A 20 5.63 -7.01 -10.18
N VAL A 21 5.56 -7.15 -11.51
CA VAL A 21 4.97 -6.13 -12.38
C VAL A 21 3.50 -5.88 -12.05
N ARG A 22 2.73 -6.94 -11.75
CA ARG A 22 1.33 -6.82 -11.35
C ARG A 22 1.18 -6.04 -10.03
N THR A 23 2.02 -6.34 -9.05
CA THR A 23 2.04 -5.64 -7.75
C THR A 23 2.41 -4.17 -7.92
N VAL A 24 3.48 -3.87 -8.68
CA VAL A 24 3.90 -2.48 -8.95
C VAL A 24 2.79 -1.70 -9.66
N ARG A 25 2.10 -2.30 -10.66
CA ARG A 25 0.98 -1.63 -11.33
C ARG A 25 -0.17 -1.31 -10.38
N ARG A 26 -0.53 -2.23 -9.49
CA ARG A 26 -1.57 -1.99 -8.48
C ARG A 26 -1.21 -0.83 -7.56
N LEU A 27 0.05 -0.76 -7.13
CA LEU A 27 0.54 0.36 -6.31
C LEU A 27 0.46 1.68 -7.08
N LEU A 28 0.93 1.72 -8.32
CA LEU A 28 0.85 2.92 -9.16
C LEU A 28 -0.60 3.38 -9.39
N ASP A 29 -1.55 2.46 -9.62
CA ASP A 29 -2.97 2.78 -9.76
C ASP A 29 -3.54 3.38 -8.44
N ALA A 30 -3.07 2.87 -7.29
CA ALA A 30 -3.45 3.40 -5.98
C ALA A 30 -2.83 4.78 -5.71
N GLU A 31 -1.56 5.00 -6.09
CA GLU A 31 -0.88 6.30 -6.03
C GLU A 31 -1.63 7.33 -6.89
N GLU A 32 -1.96 7.01 -8.14
CA GLU A 32 -2.69 7.90 -9.04
C GLU A 32 -4.09 8.24 -8.48
N ARG A 33 -4.75 7.29 -7.80
CA ARG A 33 -6.02 7.57 -7.13
C ARG A 33 -5.84 8.53 -5.96
N HIS A 34 -4.84 8.31 -5.13
CA HIS A 34 -4.51 9.21 -4.01
C HIS A 34 -4.21 10.63 -4.52
N ASP A 35 -3.39 10.76 -5.56
CA ASP A 35 -2.98 12.06 -6.12
C ASP A 35 -4.17 12.84 -6.66
N ARG A 36 -5.07 12.18 -7.40
CA ARG A 36 -6.32 12.80 -7.87
C ARG A 36 -7.22 13.29 -6.73
N LEU A 37 -7.26 12.56 -5.61
CA LEU A 37 -8.01 12.96 -4.42
C LEU A 37 -7.34 14.13 -3.72
N SER A 38 -6.02 14.13 -3.61
CA SER A 38 -5.22 15.25 -3.10
C SER A 38 -5.45 16.52 -3.93
N GLU A 39 -5.39 16.42 -5.25
CA GLU A 39 -5.69 17.53 -6.16
C GLU A 39 -7.12 18.06 -5.95
N ARG A 40 -8.10 17.17 -5.72
CA ARG A 40 -9.49 17.55 -5.43
C ARG A 40 -9.61 18.32 -4.12
N VAL A 41 -8.95 17.84 -3.06
CA VAL A 41 -8.91 18.50 -1.75
C VAL A 41 -8.25 19.88 -1.86
N ASP A 42 -7.13 19.96 -2.59
CA ASP A 42 -6.41 21.22 -2.81
C ASP A 42 -7.23 22.22 -3.62
N ALA A 43 -7.94 21.79 -4.66
CA ALA A 43 -8.87 22.62 -5.42
C ALA A 43 -10.00 23.19 -4.52
N LEU A 44 -10.37 22.47 -3.47
CA LEU A 44 -11.41 22.86 -2.52
C LEU A 44 -10.86 23.52 -1.25
N ARG A 45 -9.56 23.86 -1.19
CA ARG A 45 -8.91 24.49 -0.02
C ARG A 45 -9.58 25.80 0.42
N HIS A 46 -10.18 26.52 -0.53
CA HIS A 46 -10.87 27.78 -0.29
C HIS A 46 -12.41 27.67 -0.40
N ALA A 47 -12.97 26.47 -0.25
CA ALA A 47 -14.41 26.22 -0.18
C ALA A 47 -15.10 27.18 0.80
N ARG A 48 -16.21 27.82 0.37
CA ARG A 48 -16.96 28.79 1.18
C ARG A 48 -18.43 28.43 1.32
N THR A 49 -18.95 27.62 0.41
CA THR A 49 -20.32 27.14 0.47
C THR A 49 -20.39 25.82 1.24
N ALA A 50 -21.55 25.54 1.83
CA ALA A 50 -21.78 24.27 2.52
C ALA A 50 -21.58 23.06 1.59
N HIS A 51 -21.90 23.19 0.30
CA HIS A 51 -21.69 22.13 -0.69
C HIS A 51 -20.21 21.85 -0.95
N GLU A 52 -19.41 22.88 -1.18
CA GLU A 52 -17.97 22.74 -1.40
C GLU A 52 -17.25 22.18 -0.16
N LEU A 53 -17.67 22.59 1.04
CA LEU A 53 -17.14 22.05 2.29
C LEU A 53 -17.46 20.56 2.43
N ALA A 54 -18.73 20.16 2.21
CA ALA A 54 -19.13 18.76 2.26
C ALA A 54 -18.46 17.91 1.17
N GLU A 55 -18.08 18.51 0.04
CA GLU A 55 -17.30 17.84 -0.99
C GLU A 55 -15.83 17.69 -0.60
N ARG A 56 -15.22 18.75 -0.04
CA ARG A 56 -13.85 18.70 0.45
C ARG A 56 -13.69 17.63 1.53
N ASP A 57 -14.64 17.55 2.45
CA ASP A 57 -14.60 16.59 3.54
C ASP A 57 -14.72 15.15 3.00
N ARG A 58 -15.62 14.90 2.03
CA ARG A 58 -15.70 13.59 1.35
C ARG A 58 -14.42 13.24 0.58
N ALA A 59 -13.83 14.21 -0.12
CA ALA A 59 -12.58 14.00 -0.84
C ALA A 59 -11.42 13.73 0.14
N GLY A 60 -11.38 14.45 1.26
CA GLY A 60 -10.37 14.27 2.31
C GLY A 60 -10.47 12.92 3.00
N GLU A 61 -11.68 12.46 3.32
CA GLU A 61 -11.91 11.13 3.89
C GLU A 61 -11.49 10.04 2.90
N ALA A 62 -11.91 10.13 1.63
CA ALA A 62 -11.49 9.18 0.60
C ALA A 62 -9.98 9.21 0.34
N MET A 63 -9.33 10.38 0.47
CA MET A 63 -7.88 10.54 0.35
C MET A 63 -7.16 9.84 1.50
N ALA A 64 -7.63 10.02 2.73
CA ALA A 64 -7.07 9.37 3.91
C ALA A 64 -7.18 7.84 3.80
N GLU A 65 -8.34 7.32 3.39
CA GLU A 65 -8.54 5.88 3.16
C GLU A 65 -7.60 5.34 2.06
N ALA A 66 -7.40 6.11 0.99
CA ALA A 66 -6.48 5.73 -0.09
C ALA A 66 -5.03 5.70 0.39
N ALA A 67 -4.60 6.70 1.18
CA ALA A 67 -3.27 6.76 1.77
C ALA A 67 -3.01 5.58 2.72
N GLU A 68 -3.96 5.25 3.59
CA GLU A 68 -3.87 4.10 4.49
C GLU A 68 -3.70 2.79 3.70
N ARG A 69 -4.56 2.57 2.70
CA ARG A 69 -4.47 1.38 1.85
C ARG A 69 -3.10 1.30 1.15
N LEU A 70 -2.61 2.44 0.67
CA LEU A 70 -1.32 2.51 -0.02
C LEU A 70 -0.16 2.09 0.85
N LEU A 71 -0.14 2.52 2.12
CA LEU A 71 0.88 2.11 3.10
C LEU A 71 0.83 0.61 3.38
N VAL A 72 -0.37 0.06 3.57
CA VAL A 72 -0.57 -1.38 3.80
C VAL A 72 -0.11 -2.19 2.58
N ASP A 73 -0.59 -1.84 1.39
CA ASP A 73 -0.25 -2.56 0.14
C ASP A 73 1.26 -2.47 -0.14
N SER A 74 1.89 -1.33 0.17
CA SER A 74 3.34 -1.14 0.04
C SER A 74 4.12 -2.02 1.00
N CYS A 75 3.70 -2.12 2.27
CA CYS A 75 4.31 -3.04 3.24
C CYS A 75 4.24 -4.50 2.75
N HIS A 76 3.06 -4.94 2.31
CA HIS A 76 2.87 -6.30 1.81
C HIS A 76 3.72 -6.58 0.57
N ALA A 77 3.76 -5.65 -0.38
CA ALA A 77 4.59 -5.77 -1.58
C ALA A 77 6.08 -5.90 -1.22
N LEU A 78 6.57 -5.08 -0.29
CA LEU A 78 7.97 -5.11 0.14
C LEU A 78 8.31 -6.41 0.88
N HIS A 79 7.40 -6.94 1.70
CA HIS A 79 7.56 -8.26 2.33
C HIS A 79 7.61 -9.38 1.31
N ALA A 80 6.69 -9.40 0.35
CA ALA A 80 6.65 -10.40 -0.72
C ALA A 80 7.93 -10.39 -1.58
N LEU A 81 8.53 -9.22 -1.77
CA LEU A 81 9.81 -9.04 -2.47
C LEU A 81 11.04 -9.40 -1.60
N GLY A 82 10.85 -9.74 -0.32
CA GLY A 82 11.94 -9.99 0.63
C GLY A 82 12.70 -8.73 1.05
N LEU A 83 12.21 -7.53 0.72
CA LEU A 83 12.81 -6.23 1.04
C LEU A 83 12.49 -5.80 2.47
N ARG A 84 12.86 -6.65 3.45
CA ARG A 84 12.45 -6.52 4.87
C ARG A 84 12.79 -5.18 5.52
N ALA A 85 13.95 -4.60 5.20
CA ALA A 85 14.34 -3.31 5.76
C ALA A 85 13.46 -2.16 5.23
N ALA A 86 13.09 -2.21 3.96
CA ALA A 86 12.16 -1.25 3.37
C ALA A 86 10.74 -1.46 3.91
N ALA A 87 10.28 -2.72 4.01
CA ALA A 87 9.00 -3.06 4.62
C ALA A 87 8.91 -2.49 6.05
N ARG A 88 9.94 -2.71 6.88
CA ARG A 88 9.98 -2.18 8.25
C ARG A 88 9.97 -0.65 8.30
N ALA A 89 10.62 0.02 7.35
CA ALA A 89 10.58 1.48 7.29
C ALA A 89 9.16 2.00 7.00
N VAL A 90 8.41 1.33 6.11
CA VAL A 90 7.02 1.70 5.81
C VAL A 90 6.10 1.32 6.98
N GLU A 91 6.32 0.20 7.67
CA GLU A 91 5.59 -0.17 8.89
C GLU A 91 5.73 0.89 9.98
N VAL A 92 6.94 1.44 10.19
CA VAL A 92 7.15 2.51 11.18
C VAL A 92 6.33 3.75 10.83
N VAL A 93 6.28 4.12 9.55
CA VAL A 93 5.42 5.23 9.10
C VAL A 93 3.94 4.91 9.35
N ALA A 94 3.49 3.69 9.05
CA ALA A 94 2.12 3.27 9.34
C ALA A 94 1.81 3.31 10.85
N GLU A 95 2.72 2.82 11.70
CA GLU A 95 2.62 2.86 13.16
C GLU A 95 2.50 4.32 13.68
N ASP A 96 3.32 5.23 13.15
CA ASP A 96 3.30 6.66 13.50
C ASP A 96 1.97 7.34 13.11
N GLU A 97 1.34 6.90 12.02
CA GLU A 97 0.03 7.36 11.56
C GLU A 97 -1.14 6.61 12.25
N GLY A 98 -0.86 5.68 13.16
CA GLY A 98 -1.87 4.89 13.89
C GLY A 98 -2.53 3.78 13.06
N ILE A 99 -1.93 3.40 11.95
CA ILE A 99 -2.39 2.36 11.02
C ILE A 99 -1.81 1.01 11.45
N THR A 100 -2.67 0.01 11.60
CA THR A 100 -2.22 -1.38 11.83
C THR A 100 -2.05 -2.09 10.50
N VAL A 101 -0.82 -2.46 10.15
CA VAL A 101 -0.54 -3.30 8.99
C VAL A 101 -0.79 -4.76 9.38
N PRO A 102 -1.78 -5.45 8.77
CA PRO A 102 -1.98 -6.87 9.04
C PRO A 102 -0.81 -7.69 8.49
N ASP A 103 -0.52 -8.84 9.11
CA ASP A 103 0.49 -9.76 8.58
C ASP A 103 0.09 -10.17 7.14
N PRO A 104 1.05 -10.23 6.19
CA PRO A 104 0.79 -10.77 4.87
C PRO A 104 0.53 -12.28 5.00
N ASP A 105 -0.67 -12.74 4.65
CA ASP A 105 -1.04 -14.16 4.55
C ASP A 105 -0.17 -14.94 3.54
#